data_AF-A0A2G2G217-F1
#
_entry.id   AF-A0A2G2G217-F1
#
_cell.length_a   1.000
_cell.length_b   1.000
_cell.length_c   1.000
_cell.angle_alpha   90.00
_cell.angle_beta   90.00
_cell.angle_gamma   90.00
#
_symmetry.space_group_name_H-M   'P 1'
#
loop_
_entity.id
_entity.type
_entity.pdbx_description
1 polymer ?
#
loop_
_entity_poly.entity_id
_entity_poly.type
_entity_poly.pdbx_seq_one_letter_code
_entity_poly.pdbx_strand_id
1 'polypeptide(L)'
;MHNRYITTALALLILPFLAITYQASRIENGTTIRLPVKIGSLHSETRKYFHNDTFKRFSKINLETPLNTIDTTHVTGHNNFRKNQKIFVFLSPGPNNIWYPYTLSKQQPKQSCHIKTCLVLRGHVRAQHGDILNIRYQYEVFAPTAKIEQELKKYGDEDLELILSVGTNGHSTVRALNIAGEVFPQRKLRISALFGFTHNIANAAPVK
;
A
#
# COMPACT_ATOMS: atom_id res chain seq x y z
N MET A 1 42.01 -34.21 -34.16
CA MET A 1 41.51 -34.08 -32.77
C MET A 1 40.68 -32.81 -32.67
N HIS A 2 39.36 -32.91 -32.83
CA HIS A 2 38.39 -31.80 -32.80
C HIS A 2 37.21 -32.31 -31.99
N ASN A 3 37.05 -31.90 -30.73
CA ASN A 3 35.82 -32.00 -29.92
C ASN A 3 36.06 -31.65 -28.45
N ARG A 4 36.36 -30.38 -28.12
CA ARG A 4 36.36 -29.92 -26.71
C ARG A 4 35.76 -28.55 -26.42
N TYR A 5 35.16 -27.86 -27.41
CA TYR A 5 34.67 -26.49 -27.20
C TYR A 5 33.14 -26.33 -27.30
N ILE A 6 32.37 -27.40 -27.50
CA ILE A 6 30.92 -27.29 -27.69
C ILE A 6 30.13 -27.33 -26.37
N THR A 7 30.73 -27.81 -25.27
CA THR A 7 29.99 -27.99 -24.00
C THR A 7 29.99 -26.77 -23.08
N THR A 8 30.88 -25.78 -23.26
CA THR A 8 30.96 -24.59 -22.40
C THR A 8 30.07 -23.42 -22.85
N ALA A 9 29.61 -23.41 -24.11
CA ALA A 9 28.76 -22.33 -24.63
C ALA A 9 27.30 -22.41 -24.15
N LEU A 10 26.82 -23.60 -23.75
CA LEU A 10 25.41 -23.79 -23.36
C LEU A 10 25.12 -23.37 -21.90
N ALA A 11 26.12 -23.40 -21.01
CA ALA A 11 25.95 -23.03 -19.61
C ALA A 11 25.83 -21.50 -19.40
N LEU A 12 26.37 -20.70 -20.31
CA LEU A 12 26.39 -19.23 -20.21
C LEU A 12 25.08 -18.57 -20.71
N LEU A 13 24.24 -19.29 -21.44
CA LEU A 13 22.95 -18.77 -21.94
C LEU A 13 21.78 -18.96 -20.97
N ILE A 14 21.92 -19.75 -19.91
CA ILE A 14 20.84 -20.01 -18.94
C ILE A 14 20.85 -19.00 -17.76
N LEU A 15 22.00 -18.42 -17.46
CA LEU A 15 22.17 -17.43 -16.39
C LEU A 15 21.32 -16.14 -16.54
N PRO A 16 21.12 -15.54 -17.73
CA PRO A 16 20.26 -14.35 -17.84
C PRO A 16 18.78 -14.69 -17.63
N PHE A 17 18.32 -15.90 -17.98
CA PHE A 17 16.93 -16.31 -17.76
C PHE A 17 16.60 -16.50 -16.27
N LEU A 18 17.54 -17.02 -15.48
CA LEU A 18 17.38 -17.08 -14.02
C LEU A 18 17.40 -15.68 -13.38
N ALA A 19 18.25 -14.76 -13.84
CA ALA A 19 18.27 -13.40 -13.31
C ALA A 19 16.96 -12.62 -13.58
N ILE A 20 16.30 -12.87 -14.72
CA ILE A 20 15.03 -12.23 -15.08
C ILE A 20 13.86 -12.80 -14.25
N THR A 21 13.85 -14.09 -13.92
CA THR A 21 12.80 -14.66 -13.04
C THR A 21 12.95 -14.20 -11.58
N TYR A 22 14.16 -13.96 -11.09
CA TYR A 22 14.40 -13.44 -9.74
C TYR A 22 13.92 -11.99 -9.52
N GLN A 23 13.87 -11.16 -10.57
CA GLN A 23 13.29 -9.82 -10.43
C GLN A 23 11.77 -9.80 -10.55
N ALA A 24 11.18 -10.72 -11.32
CA ALA A 24 9.73 -10.85 -11.44
C ALA A 24 9.08 -11.42 -10.17
N SER A 25 9.77 -12.27 -9.41
CA SER A 25 9.28 -12.89 -8.17
C SER A 25 9.45 -12.04 -6.90
N ARG A 26 10.04 -10.83 -7.00
CA ARG A 26 10.15 -9.90 -5.85
C ARG A 26 8.82 -9.27 -5.41
N ILE A 27 7.71 -9.72 -5.97
CA ILE A 27 6.37 -9.23 -5.70
C ILE A 27 5.54 -10.43 -5.24
N GLU A 28 5.55 -10.78 -3.95
CA GLU A 28 4.42 -11.45 -3.23
C GLU A 28 4.71 -11.98 -1.81
N ASN A 29 5.83 -11.64 -1.15
CA ASN A 29 6.09 -12.11 0.23
C ASN A 29 5.28 -11.38 1.34
N GLY A 30 4.04 -10.98 1.07
CA GLY A 30 3.17 -10.29 2.02
C GLY A 30 1.89 -11.05 2.31
N THR A 31 1.40 -10.98 3.56
CA THR A 31 0.09 -11.55 3.92
C THR A 31 -1.01 -10.68 3.30
N THR A 32 -1.98 -11.31 2.63
CA THR A 32 -3.13 -10.59 2.08
C THR A 32 -4.23 -10.52 3.12
N ILE A 33 -4.77 -9.32 3.35
CA ILE A 33 -5.92 -9.09 4.25
C ILE A 33 -7.03 -8.37 3.51
N ARG A 34 -8.27 -8.59 3.97
CA ARG A 34 -9.46 -7.87 3.51
C ARG A 34 -9.95 -7.00 4.65
N LEU A 35 -10.22 -5.72 4.35
CA LEU A 35 -10.72 -4.77 5.33
C LEU A 35 -12.02 -4.16 4.82
N PRO A 36 -13.09 -4.13 5.62
CA PRO A 36 -14.28 -3.36 5.27
C PRO A 36 -13.92 -1.88 5.21
N VAL A 37 -14.52 -1.15 4.27
CA VAL A 37 -14.19 0.24 3.98
C VAL A 37 -15.47 1.05 3.83
N LYS A 38 -15.43 2.30 4.27
CA LYS A 38 -16.43 3.31 3.95
C LYS A 38 -15.83 4.35 3.01
N ILE A 39 -16.61 4.83 2.06
CA ILE A 39 -16.19 5.90 1.16
C ILE A 39 -16.43 7.22 1.88
N GLY A 40 -15.34 7.91 2.22
CA GLY A 40 -15.40 9.30 2.66
C GLY A 40 -15.77 10.25 1.52
N SER A 41 -15.58 11.55 1.72
CA SER A 41 -15.91 12.56 0.71
C SER A 41 -15.23 12.30 -0.65
N LEU A 42 -16.01 12.19 -1.73
CA LEU A 42 -15.54 12.24 -3.11
C LEU A 42 -15.06 13.66 -3.45
N HIS A 43 -13.77 13.82 -3.71
CA HIS A 43 -13.23 15.11 -4.14
C HIS A 43 -12.97 15.08 -5.65
N SER A 44 -13.85 15.75 -6.40
CA SER A 44 -13.65 16.02 -7.82
C SER A 44 -13.20 17.47 -7.98
N GLU A 45 -11.92 17.67 -8.25
CA GLU A 45 -11.45 19.02 -8.59
C GLU A 45 -11.65 19.22 -10.09
N THR A 46 -12.30 20.27 -10.57
CA THR A 46 -12.28 20.62 -12.01
C THR A 46 -11.28 21.75 -12.21
N ARG A 47 -10.27 21.59 -13.08
CA ARG A 47 -9.38 22.70 -13.48
C ARG A 47 -9.69 23.07 -14.92
N LYS A 48 -10.09 24.34 -15.12
CA LYS A 48 -10.13 24.95 -16.45
C LYS A 48 -8.74 25.50 -16.77
N TYR A 49 -8.19 25.16 -17.92
CA TYR A 49 -7.04 25.86 -18.50
C TYR A 49 -7.46 26.49 -19.83
N PHE A 50 -6.63 27.44 -20.29
CA PHE A 50 -6.84 28.28 -21.48
C PHE A 50 -7.48 27.52 -22.65
N HIS A 51 -8.49 28.14 -23.26
CA HIS A 51 -9.19 27.71 -24.47
C HIS A 51 -10.13 26.49 -24.32
N ASN A 52 -11.34 26.72 -23.80
CA ASN A 52 -12.58 25.90 -23.86
C ASN A 52 -12.54 24.37 -23.65
N ASP A 53 -11.40 23.75 -23.42
CA ASP A 53 -11.28 22.32 -23.13
C ASP A 53 -11.47 22.06 -21.63
N THR A 54 -12.64 21.52 -21.28
CA THR A 54 -12.89 20.95 -19.96
C THR A 54 -12.38 19.52 -19.90
N PHE A 55 -11.19 19.32 -19.34
CA PHE A 55 -10.72 17.97 -19.00
C PHE A 55 -11.24 17.55 -17.61
N LYS A 56 -11.96 16.42 -17.53
CA LYS A 56 -12.41 15.84 -16.25
C LYS A 56 -11.17 15.38 -15.47
N ARG A 57 -10.88 16.06 -14.36
CA ARG A 57 -9.74 15.77 -13.49
C ARG A 57 -10.01 14.53 -12.65
N PHE A 58 -8.91 13.87 -12.30
CA PHE A 58 -8.85 12.71 -11.40
C PHE A 58 -9.76 12.87 -10.18
N SER A 59 -10.76 11.99 -10.07
CA SER A 59 -11.50 11.82 -8.82
C SER A 59 -10.57 11.20 -7.79
N LYS A 60 -10.66 11.66 -6.55
CA LYS A 60 -10.06 11.00 -5.39
C LYS A 60 -11.17 10.61 -4.43
N ILE A 61 -11.12 9.37 -3.98
CA ILE A 61 -11.96 8.89 -2.90
C ILE A 61 -11.08 8.69 -1.67
N ASN A 62 -11.60 9.14 -0.53
CA ASN A 62 -11.03 8.81 0.75
C ASN A 62 -11.65 7.50 1.22
N LEU A 63 -10.82 6.57 1.65
CA LEU A 63 -11.19 5.26 2.17
C LEU A 63 -10.97 5.28 3.67
N GLU A 64 -12.01 4.95 4.43
CA GLU A 64 -11.96 4.85 5.88
C GLU A 64 -12.20 3.40 6.29
N THR A 65 -11.29 2.84 7.07
CA THR A 65 -11.40 1.49 7.65
C THR A 65 -11.52 1.59 9.16
N PRO A 66 -12.07 0.57 9.84
CA PRO A 66 -12.06 0.52 11.30
C PRO A 66 -10.66 0.63 11.92
N LEU A 67 -9.60 0.28 11.19
CA LEU A 67 -8.22 0.38 11.67
C LEU A 67 -7.70 1.83 11.71
N ASN A 68 -8.38 2.77 11.05
CA ASN A 68 -8.04 4.19 11.08
C ASN A 68 -8.40 4.85 12.42
N THR A 69 -9.29 4.26 13.21
CA THR A 69 -9.73 4.79 14.51
C THR A 69 -9.69 3.66 15.55
N ILE A 70 -8.71 3.71 16.45
CA ILE A 70 -8.50 2.69 17.47
C ILE A 70 -8.78 3.28 18.85
N ASP A 71 -9.65 2.62 19.61
CA ASP A 71 -9.80 2.85 21.03
C ASP A 71 -8.66 2.17 21.80
N THR A 72 -7.82 2.99 22.43
CA THR A 72 -6.63 2.52 23.16
C THR A 72 -6.96 1.79 24.45
N THR A 73 -8.20 1.87 24.95
CA THR A 73 -8.64 1.12 26.14
C THR A 73 -8.85 -0.37 25.85
N HIS A 74 -9.14 -0.74 24.60
CA HIS A 74 -9.40 -2.11 24.17
C HIS A 74 -8.17 -2.85 23.63
N VAL A 75 -7.00 -2.19 23.62
CA VAL A 75 -5.76 -2.74 23.09
C VAL A 75 -4.64 -2.59 24.11
N THR A 76 -3.68 -3.51 24.06
CA THR A 76 -2.52 -3.46 24.95
C THR A 76 -1.38 -2.62 24.36
N GLY A 77 -0.34 -2.38 25.15
CA GLY A 77 0.89 -1.72 24.69
C GLY A 77 0.90 -0.22 24.96
N HIS A 78 1.43 0.55 24.02
CA HIS A 78 1.53 2.00 24.20
C HIS A 78 0.18 2.68 23.95
N ASN A 79 -0.19 3.63 24.80
CA ASN A 79 -1.46 4.38 24.72
C ASN A 79 -1.28 5.90 24.51
N ASN A 80 -0.07 6.42 24.66
CA ASN A 80 0.23 7.84 24.47
C ASN A 80 1.10 8.04 23.23
N PHE A 81 0.53 8.64 22.17
CA PHE A 81 1.25 8.94 20.94
C PHE A 81 1.20 10.43 20.58
N ARG A 82 2.25 10.90 19.90
CA ARG A 82 2.30 12.24 19.34
C ARG A 82 1.79 12.25 17.89
N LYS A 83 1.27 13.39 17.45
CA LYS A 83 0.95 13.63 16.03
C LYS A 83 2.16 13.35 15.15
N ASN A 84 1.93 12.74 13.98
CA ASN A 84 2.91 12.25 13.02
C ASN A 84 3.87 11.17 13.53
N GLN A 85 3.71 10.69 14.77
CA GLN A 85 4.52 9.60 15.28
C GLN A 85 4.23 8.31 14.51
N LYS A 86 5.30 7.58 14.17
CA LYS A 86 5.19 6.24 13.61
C LYS A 86 4.60 5.29 14.66
N ILE A 87 3.64 4.48 14.22
CA ILE A 87 2.96 3.49 15.05
C ILE A 87 2.95 2.14 14.33
N PHE A 88 3.06 1.07 15.12
CA PHE A 88 2.92 -0.30 14.68
C PHE A 88 1.69 -0.90 15.37
N VAL A 89 0.70 -1.27 14.59
CA VAL A 89 -0.55 -1.86 15.05
C VAL A 89 -0.49 -3.35 14.77
N PHE A 90 -0.56 -4.14 15.82
CA PHE A 90 -0.56 -5.59 15.72
C PHE A 90 -1.99 -6.08 15.67
N LEU A 91 -2.26 -6.93 14.69
CA LEU A 91 -3.56 -7.53 14.43
C LEU A 91 -3.50 -9.02 14.70
N SER A 92 -4.56 -9.57 15.27
CA SER A 92 -4.79 -11.01 15.38
C SER A 92 -5.92 -11.41 14.45
N PRO A 93 -5.86 -12.62 13.86
CA PRO A 93 -6.99 -13.15 13.10
C PRO A 93 -8.13 -13.48 14.06
N GLY A 94 -9.34 -13.05 13.71
CA GLY A 94 -10.58 -13.43 14.38
C GLY A 94 -11.48 -14.30 13.49
N PRO A 95 -12.73 -14.55 13.90
CA PRO A 95 -13.68 -15.31 13.10
C PRO A 95 -13.94 -14.63 11.75
N ASN A 96 -14.36 -15.42 10.76
CA ASN A 96 -14.70 -14.94 9.41
C ASN A 96 -13.58 -14.16 8.71
N ASN A 97 -12.32 -14.44 9.05
CA ASN A 97 -11.13 -13.79 8.47
C ASN A 97 -11.06 -12.27 8.72
N ILE A 98 -11.72 -11.80 9.78
CA ILE A 98 -11.65 -10.41 10.24
C ILE A 98 -10.41 -10.25 11.11
N TRP A 99 -9.66 -9.16 10.92
CA TRP A 99 -8.44 -8.87 11.66
C TRP A 99 -8.70 -7.79 12.72
N TYR A 100 -8.34 -8.07 13.97
CA TYR A 100 -8.60 -7.18 15.11
C TYR A 100 -7.30 -6.62 15.68
N PRO A 101 -7.20 -5.31 15.95
CA PRO A 101 -6.05 -4.76 16.66
C PRO A 101 -6.03 -5.27 18.10
N TYR A 102 -4.88 -5.71 18.58
CA TYR A 102 -4.72 -6.20 19.97
C TYR A 102 -3.56 -5.55 20.72
N THR A 103 -2.56 -5.01 20.00
CA THR A 103 -1.47 -4.26 20.64
C THR A 103 -0.91 -3.14 19.77
N LEU A 104 -0.45 -2.07 20.42
CA LEU A 104 0.14 -0.89 19.80
C LEU A 104 1.59 -0.69 20.26
N SER A 105 2.48 -0.38 19.31
CA SER A 105 3.88 -0.10 19.59
C SER A 105 4.41 1.15 18.90
N LYS A 106 5.29 1.87 19.60
CA LYS A 106 6.12 2.95 19.03
C LYS A 106 7.35 2.42 18.29
N GLN A 107 7.76 1.20 18.59
CA GLN A 107 8.97 0.57 18.07
C GLN A 107 8.61 -0.53 17.09
N GLN A 108 9.43 -0.65 16.05
CA GLN A 108 9.31 -1.76 15.12
C GLN A 108 9.58 -3.06 15.87
N PRO A 109 8.76 -4.10 15.70
CA PRO A 109 9.03 -5.38 16.35
C PRO A 109 10.38 -5.93 15.91
N LYS A 110 11.17 -6.41 16.88
CA LYS A 110 12.47 -7.06 16.63
C LYS A 110 12.30 -8.45 16.01
N GLN A 111 11.19 -9.11 16.31
CA GLN A 111 10.81 -10.40 15.73
C GLN A 111 9.63 -10.19 14.80
N SER A 112 9.75 -10.65 13.55
CA SER A 112 8.61 -10.74 12.66
C SER A 112 7.60 -11.68 13.31
N CYS A 113 6.44 -11.13 13.63
CA CYS A 113 5.26 -11.92 13.96
C CYS A 113 5.15 -13.13 13.02
N HIS A 114 4.88 -14.33 13.56
CA HIS A 114 4.72 -15.52 12.72
C HIS A 114 3.54 -15.35 11.76
N ILE A 115 3.83 -15.49 10.48
CA ILE A 115 2.85 -15.41 9.38
C ILE A 115 1.68 -16.34 9.70
N LYS A 116 0.44 -15.83 9.63
CA LYS A 116 -0.85 -16.45 10.03
C LYS A 116 -1.26 -16.36 11.51
N THR A 117 -0.36 -15.98 12.42
CA THR A 117 -0.71 -15.86 13.86
C THR A 117 -0.94 -14.42 14.30
N CYS A 118 -0.29 -13.48 13.61
CA CYS A 118 -0.55 -12.07 13.75
C CYS A 118 -0.14 -11.34 12.46
N LEU A 119 -0.46 -10.06 12.40
CA LEU A 119 -0.02 -9.16 11.35
C LEU A 119 0.41 -7.85 12.00
N VAL A 120 1.35 -7.14 11.39
CA VAL A 120 1.70 -5.79 11.85
C VAL A 120 1.39 -4.82 10.72
N LEU A 121 0.67 -3.75 11.02
CA LEU A 121 0.49 -2.62 10.13
C LEU A 121 1.29 -1.43 10.64
N ARG A 122 2.04 -0.80 9.74
CA ARG A 122 2.81 0.40 10.02
C ARG A 122 2.02 1.62 9.54
N GLY A 123 1.72 2.52 10.47
CA GLY A 123 1.02 3.78 10.20
C GLY A 123 1.71 4.99 10.81
N HIS A 124 1.04 6.12 10.71
CA HIS A 124 1.39 7.38 11.39
C HIS A 124 0.17 7.93 12.11
N VAL A 125 0.37 8.44 13.31
CA VAL A 125 -0.70 9.05 14.10
C VAL A 125 -1.11 10.38 13.48
N ARG A 126 -2.39 10.52 13.13
CA ARG A 126 -2.97 11.76 12.61
C ARG A 126 -3.36 12.70 13.76
N ALA A 127 -4.02 12.15 14.78
CA ALA A 127 -4.49 12.84 15.97
C ALA A 127 -4.80 11.82 17.08
N GLN A 128 -4.83 12.28 18.32
CA GLN A 128 -5.31 11.52 19.47
C GLN A 128 -6.23 12.44 20.29
N HIS A 129 -7.42 11.96 20.62
CA HIS A 129 -8.40 12.68 21.45
C HIS A 129 -8.84 11.75 22.58
N GLY A 130 -8.35 11.99 23.79
CA GLY A 130 -8.49 11.04 24.90
C GLY A 130 -7.91 9.68 24.52
N ASP A 131 -8.74 8.64 24.65
CA ASP A 131 -8.35 7.26 24.33
C ASP A 131 -8.54 6.88 22.86
N ILE A 132 -9.05 7.79 22.01
CA ILE A 132 -9.27 7.54 20.59
C ILE A 132 -8.06 7.98 19.77
N LEU A 133 -7.43 7.01 19.11
CA LEU A 133 -6.28 7.21 18.25
C LEU A 133 -6.67 7.16 16.77
N ASN A 134 -6.37 8.22 16.03
CA ASN A 134 -6.57 8.29 14.58
C ASN A 134 -5.26 8.01 13.84
N ILE A 135 -5.25 7.03 12.96
CA ILE A 135 -4.06 6.48 12.31
C ILE A 135 -4.20 6.54 10.78
N ARG A 136 -3.09 6.85 10.10
CA ARG A 136 -2.96 6.86 8.65
C ARG A 136 -1.95 5.81 8.17
N TYR A 137 -2.34 4.98 7.22
CA TYR A 137 -1.61 3.84 6.65
C TYR A 137 -1.27 4.00 5.16
N GLN A 138 -1.58 5.16 4.56
CA GLN A 138 -1.25 5.55 3.17
C GLN A 138 -2.09 4.87 2.09
N TYR A 139 -3.02 3.98 2.44
CA TYR A 139 -4.00 3.42 1.51
C TYR A 139 -5.30 4.22 1.43
N GLU A 140 -5.46 5.26 2.27
CA GLU A 140 -6.73 5.97 2.40
C GLU A 140 -7.08 6.79 1.15
N VAL A 141 -6.11 7.19 0.33
CA VAL A 141 -6.39 8.00 -0.86
C VAL A 141 -6.33 7.12 -2.08
N PHE A 142 -7.49 6.89 -2.69
CA PHE A 142 -7.62 6.05 -3.87
C PHE A 142 -8.10 6.89 -5.06
N ALA A 143 -7.51 6.64 -6.24
CA ALA A 143 -7.88 7.27 -7.50
C ALA A 143 -8.66 6.25 -8.35
N PRO A 144 -10.00 6.25 -8.31
CA PRO A 144 -10.79 5.27 -9.03
C PRO A 144 -10.69 5.47 -10.55
N THR A 145 -10.83 4.36 -11.28
CA THR A 145 -11.11 4.39 -12.71
C THR A 145 -12.58 4.74 -12.94
N ALA A 146 -12.95 5.15 -14.16
CA ALA A 146 -14.35 5.41 -14.50
C ALA A 146 -15.29 4.22 -14.21
N LYS A 147 -14.81 2.98 -14.44
CA LYS A 147 -15.55 1.76 -14.09
C LYS A 147 -15.80 1.69 -12.58
N ILE A 148 -14.75 1.88 -11.76
CA ILE A 148 -14.87 1.85 -10.30
C ILE A 148 -15.81 2.97 -9.81
N GLU A 149 -15.72 4.19 -10.38
CA GLU A 149 -16.64 5.28 -10.03
C GLU A 149 -18.11 4.91 -10.30
N GLN A 150 -18.40 4.20 -11.39
CA GLN A 150 -19.76 3.77 -11.72
C GLN A 150 -20.27 2.71 -10.73
N GLU A 151 -19.44 1.73 -10.39
CA GLU A 151 -19.82 0.68 -9.44
C GLU A 151 -20.02 1.24 -8.02
N LEU A 152 -19.15 2.14 -7.56
CA LEU A 152 -19.31 2.81 -6.26
C LEU A 152 -20.59 3.66 -6.21
N LYS A 153 -21.04 4.24 -7.32
CA LYS A 153 -22.34 4.94 -7.38
C LYS A 153 -23.54 3.99 -7.31
N LYS A 154 -23.37 2.76 -7.78
CA LYS A 154 -24.44 1.76 -7.84
C LYS A 154 -24.64 1.08 -6.50
N TYR A 155 -23.56 0.67 -5.84
CA TYR A 155 -23.61 -0.10 -4.59
C TYR A 155 -23.37 0.74 -3.33
N GLY A 156 -22.85 1.97 -3.48
CA GLY A 156 -22.53 2.82 -2.34
C GLY A 156 -21.42 2.23 -1.47
N ASP A 157 -21.62 2.30 -0.15
CA ASP A 157 -20.68 1.79 0.86
C ASP A 157 -20.95 0.33 1.25
N GLU A 158 -22.05 -0.27 0.81
CA GLU A 158 -22.41 -1.63 1.14
C GLU A 158 -21.50 -2.61 0.40
N ASP A 159 -20.96 -3.60 1.12
CA ASP A 159 -20.07 -4.64 0.59
C ASP A 159 -18.79 -4.14 -0.10
N LEU A 160 -18.22 -3.04 0.39
CA LEU A 160 -16.91 -2.53 -0.04
C LEU A 160 -15.78 -3.08 0.84
N GLU A 161 -14.83 -3.80 0.23
CA GLU A 161 -13.61 -4.26 0.91
C GLU A 161 -12.34 -3.79 0.22
N LEU A 162 -11.33 -3.44 1.02
CA LEU A 162 -9.97 -3.17 0.57
C LEU A 162 -9.15 -4.45 0.70
N ILE A 163 -8.57 -4.89 -0.42
CA ILE A 163 -7.63 -6.02 -0.43
C ILE A 163 -6.22 -5.45 -0.34
N LEU A 164 -5.56 -5.68 0.80
CA LEU A 164 -4.20 -5.21 1.07
C LEU A 164 -3.21 -6.37 1.03
N SER A 165 -2.01 -6.11 0.53
CA SER A 165 -0.83 -6.93 0.79
C SER A 165 0.02 -6.26 1.86
N VAL A 166 0.37 -6.99 2.91
CA VAL A 166 1.14 -6.49 4.05
C VAL A 166 2.47 -7.22 4.15
N GLY A 167 3.56 -6.48 3.98
CA GLY A 167 4.92 -7.01 4.07
C GLY A 167 5.38 -7.26 5.51
N THR A 168 6.52 -7.91 5.65
CA THR A 168 7.12 -8.28 6.95
C THR A 168 7.50 -7.09 7.85
N ASN A 169 7.68 -5.91 7.27
CA ASN A 169 7.93 -4.65 7.99
C ASN A 169 6.64 -3.86 8.32
N GLY A 170 5.48 -4.46 8.06
CA GLY A 170 4.15 -3.89 8.22
C GLY A 170 3.77 -2.83 7.20
N HIS A 171 4.53 -2.67 6.12
CA HIS A 171 4.11 -1.83 5.01
C HIS A 171 2.95 -2.48 4.25
N SER A 172 1.83 -1.77 4.16
CA SER A 172 0.66 -2.17 3.39
C SER A 172 0.66 -1.57 1.99
N THR A 173 0.24 -2.37 1.00
CA THR A 173 -0.02 -1.92 -0.37
C THR A 173 -1.40 -2.37 -0.78
N VAL A 174 -2.15 -1.49 -1.42
CA VAL A 174 -3.46 -1.82 -1.99
C VAL A 174 -3.26 -2.71 -3.22
N ARG A 175 -3.90 -3.88 -3.21
CA ARG A 175 -3.94 -4.79 -4.36
C ARG A 175 -5.18 -4.59 -5.20
N ALA A 176 -6.34 -4.44 -4.56
CA ALA A 176 -7.63 -4.35 -5.22
C ALA A 176 -8.68 -3.74 -4.28
N LEU A 177 -9.80 -3.32 -4.88
CA LEU A 177 -11.06 -3.10 -4.20
C LEU A 177 -12.02 -4.23 -4.56
N ASN A 178 -12.75 -4.76 -3.58
CA ASN A 178 -13.88 -5.64 -3.80
C ASN A 178 -15.15 -4.80 -3.63
N ILE A 179 -16.02 -4.78 -4.62
CA ILE A 179 -17.30 -4.05 -4.59
C ILE A 179 -18.39 -5.07 -4.89
N ALA A 180 -19.24 -5.37 -3.90
CA ALA A 180 -20.34 -6.34 -4.04
C ALA A 180 -19.89 -7.70 -4.61
N GLY A 181 -18.68 -8.16 -4.23
CA GLY A 181 -18.10 -9.43 -4.68
C GLY A 181 -17.25 -9.36 -5.96
N GLU A 182 -17.30 -8.26 -6.72
CA GLU A 182 -16.44 -8.06 -7.89
C GLU A 182 -15.09 -7.43 -7.48
N VAL A 183 -13.99 -8.05 -7.91
CA VAL A 183 -12.63 -7.61 -7.59
C VAL A 183 -12.06 -6.71 -8.67
N PHE A 184 -11.77 -5.47 -8.31
CA PHE A 184 -11.16 -4.43 -9.14
C PHE A 184 -9.68 -4.26 -8.77
N PRO A 185 -8.74 -4.86 -9.52
CA PRO A 185 -7.32 -4.77 -9.21
C PRO A 185 -6.81 -3.34 -9.41
N GLN A 186 -6.00 -2.86 -8.47
CA GLN A 186 -5.27 -1.63 -8.64
C GLN A 186 -4.06 -1.89 -9.53
N ARG A 187 -4.01 -1.22 -10.68
CA ARG A 187 -2.80 -1.22 -11.49
C ARG A 187 -1.70 -0.54 -10.69
N LYS A 188 -0.61 -1.26 -10.41
CA LYS A 188 0.66 -0.61 -10.08
C LYS A 188 0.97 0.30 -11.27
N LEU A 189 0.96 1.61 -11.04
CA LEU A 189 1.58 2.52 -11.99
C LEU A 189 3.00 2.00 -12.16
N ARG A 190 3.32 1.47 -13.34
CA ARG A 190 4.72 1.27 -13.70
C ARG A 190 5.28 2.69 -13.61
N ILE A 191 6.11 2.94 -12.60
CA ILE A 191 6.97 4.10 -12.64
C ILE A 191 7.78 3.84 -13.89
N SER A 192 7.42 4.47 -14.99
CA SER A 192 8.34 4.69 -16.08
C SER A 192 9.46 5.47 -15.41
N ALA A 193 10.50 4.77 -14.97
CA ALA A 193 11.72 5.44 -14.62
C ALA A 193 12.02 6.31 -15.85
N LEU A 194 12.09 7.63 -15.64
CA LEU A 194 12.72 8.52 -16.60
C LEU A 194 14.19 8.09 -16.61
N PHE A 195 14.50 7.02 -17.35
CA PHE A 195 15.84 6.68 -17.75
C PHE A 195 16.30 7.84 -18.62
N GLY A 196 17.01 8.81 -18.02
CA GLY A 196 17.49 9.97 -18.77
C GLY A 196 17.92 11.21 -17.97
N PHE A 197 17.57 11.37 -16.69
CA PHE A 197 18.00 12.55 -15.93
C PHE A 197 18.91 12.18 -14.75
N THR A 198 20.16 11.84 -15.04
CA THR A 198 21.24 12.04 -14.07
C THR A 198 21.53 13.53 -13.99
N HIS A 199 20.87 14.22 -13.05
CA HIS A 199 21.32 15.52 -12.59
C HIS A 199 22.62 15.35 -11.81
N ASN A 200 23.75 15.29 -12.50
CA ASN A 200 25.04 15.65 -11.92
C ASN A 200 25.01 17.18 -11.70
N ILE A 201 24.47 17.62 -10.56
CA ILE A 201 24.69 18.98 -10.08
C ILE A 201 25.85 18.89 -9.08
N ALA A 202 27.07 18.80 -9.60
CA ALA A 202 28.24 19.25 -8.88
C ALA A 202 28.48 20.70 -9.31
N ASN A 203 27.74 21.63 -8.72
CA ASN A 203 28.08 23.05 -8.79
C ASN A 203 29.31 23.29 -7.90
N ALA A 204 30.51 23.11 -8.46
CA ALA A 204 31.69 23.74 -7.91
C ALA A 204 31.65 25.22 -8.31
N ALA A 205 31.52 26.11 -7.33
CA ALA A 205 31.65 27.54 -7.56
C ALA A 205 33.08 27.88 -8.03
N PRO A 206 33.27 28.85 -8.93
CA PRO A 206 34.60 29.32 -9.30
C PRO A 206 35.26 30.02 -8.10
N VAL A 207 36.48 29.58 -7.77
CA VAL A 207 37.35 30.24 -6.80
C VAL A 207 37.85 31.54 -7.43
N LYS A 208 37.75 32.65 -6.69
CA LYS A 208 38.42 33.92 -7.02
C LYS A 208 39.86 33.89 -6.49
#